data_AF-I3PCQ8-F1
#
_entry.id   AF-I3PCQ8-F1
#
_cell.length_a   1.000
_cell.length_b   1.000
_cell.length_c   1.000
_cell.angle_alpha   90.00
_cell.angle_beta   90.00
_cell.angle_gamma   90.00
#
_symmetry.space_group_name_H-M   'P 1'
#
loop_
_entity.id
_entity.type
_entity.pdbx_description
1 polymer ?
#
loop_
_entity_poly.entity_id
_entity_poly.type
_entity_poly.pdbx_seq_one_letter_code
_entity_poly.pdbx_strand_id
1 'polypeptide(L)'
;MQAVCSPQCAARKVKSDKAEERAKIVTRKAALKRIPELTAEAQRAFNAYIRERDRLAGHTCISSGRTLDWTGNAVDAGHYRSIGAASHLRFNEDNCHAQSKHDNQWLAGNAVDYRINLVRRIGLERVEALEADNTPKKWTREELIAVKVLYLAKRKALLRITPEGQKETACS
;
A
#
# COMPACT_ATOMS: atom_id res chain seq x y z
N MET A 1 35.85 31.42 -20.78
CA MET A 1 34.85 32.20 -20.01
C MET A 1 34.70 31.59 -18.63
N GLN A 2 34.67 32.41 -17.58
CA GLN A 2 34.55 31.95 -16.20
C GLN A 2 33.08 31.55 -15.90
N ALA A 3 32.87 30.32 -15.43
CA ALA A 3 31.53 29.74 -15.26
C ALA A 3 30.77 30.22 -14.01
N VAL A 4 31.46 30.87 -13.07
CA VAL A 4 30.90 31.42 -11.81
C VAL A 4 31.66 32.69 -11.42
N CYS A 5 30.98 33.66 -10.79
CA CYS A 5 31.54 34.97 -10.45
C CYS A 5 31.97 35.13 -8.97
N SER A 6 31.68 34.17 -8.10
CA SER A 6 32.04 34.23 -6.67
C SER A 6 32.01 32.85 -5.99
N PRO A 7 32.61 32.67 -4.80
CA PRO A 7 32.49 31.45 -4.01
C PRO A 7 31.03 31.04 -3.70
N GLN A 8 30.15 32.03 -3.49
CA GLN A 8 28.72 31.76 -3.27
C GLN A 8 28.04 31.21 -4.53
N CYS A 9 28.38 31.76 -5.71
CA CYS A 9 27.91 31.24 -7.00
C CYS A 9 28.46 29.83 -7.28
N ALA A 10 29.71 29.55 -6.90
CA ALA A 10 30.29 28.21 -6.97
C ALA A 10 29.51 27.20 -6.11
N ALA A 11 29.19 27.56 -4.85
CA ALA A 11 28.41 26.70 -3.96
C ALA A 11 26.97 26.43 -4.48
N ARG A 12 26.31 27.45 -5.05
CA ARG A 12 24.98 27.30 -5.67
C ARG A 12 25.03 26.39 -6.88
N LYS A 13 26.03 26.54 -7.75
CA LYS A 13 26.23 25.69 -8.92
C LYS A 13 26.44 24.23 -8.53
N VAL A 14 27.32 23.95 -7.56
CA VAL A 14 27.53 22.58 -7.05
C VAL A 14 26.25 21.97 -6.48
N LYS A 15 25.41 22.75 -5.78
CA LYS A 15 24.10 22.26 -5.29
C LYS A 15 23.14 21.94 -6.44
N SER A 16 23.06 22.80 -7.45
CA SER A 16 22.21 22.59 -8.64
C SER A 16 22.65 21.34 -9.41
N ASP A 17 23.93 21.25 -9.74
CA ASP A 17 24.51 20.14 -10.50
C ASP A 17 24.27 18.81 -9.76
N LYS A 18 24.46 18.77 -8.43
CA LYS A 18 24.14 17.59 -7.60
C LYS A 18 22.65 17.26 -7.57
N ALA A 19 21.77 18.26 -7.57
CA ALA A 19 20.32 18.02 -7.59
C ALA A 19 19.88 17.44 -8.95
N GLU A 20 20.40 17.98 -10.05
CA GLU A 20 20.17 17.48 -11.40
C GLU A 20 20.71 16.06 -11.59
N GLU A 21 21.91 15.77 -11.11
CA GLU A 21 22.51 14.43 -11.15
C GLU A 21 21.65 13.42 -10.36
N ARG A 22 21.21 13.80 -9.16
CA ARG A 22 20.29 12.98 -8.35
C ARG A 22 18.98 12.73 -9.09
N ALA A 23 18.40 13.76 -9.72
CA ALA A 23 17.18 13.61 -10.50
C ALA A 23 17.36 12.63 -11.67
N LYS A 24 18.46 12.73 -12.43
CA LYS A 24 18.81 11.80 -13.51
C LYS A 24 19.02 10.38 -13.01
N ILE A 25 19.65 10.20 -11.85
CA ILE A 25 19.83 8.87 -11.24
C ILE A 25 18.47 8.28 -10.83
N VAL A 26 17.59 9.08 -10.24
CA VAL A 26 16.24 8.62 -9.82
C VAL A 26 15.40 8.21 -11.01
N THR A 27 15.37 9.02 -12.08
CA THR A 27 14.61 8.70 -13.30
C THR A 27 15.15 7.44 -13.97
N ARG A 28 16.48 7.31 -14.11
CA ARG A 28 17.11 6.11 -14.67
C ARG A 28 16.81 4.87 -13.82
N LYS A 29 16.94 4.96 -12.50
CA LYS A 29 16.61 3.84 -11.60
C LYS A 29 15.13 3.46 -11.71
N ALA A 30 14.22 4.42 -11.80
CA ALA A 30 12.80 4.14 -12.00
C ALA A 30 12.53 3.41 -13.32
N ALA A 31 13.17 3.83 -14.42
CA ALA A 31 13.05 3.19 -15.72
C ALA A 31 13.53 1.73 -15.72
N LEU A 32 14.57 1.43 -14.93
CA LEU A 32 15.18 0.09 -14.87
C LEU A 32 14.47 -0.91 -13.93
N LYS A 33 13.48 -0.48 -13.14
CA LYS A 33 12.80 -1.37 -12.19
C LYS A 33 12.12 -2.54 -12.89
N ARG A 34 12.34 -3.74 -12.39
CA ARG A 34 11.68 -4.95 -12.90
C ARG A 34 10.28 -5.11 -12.31
N ILE A 35 9.46 -5.93 -12.97
CA ILE A 35 8.09 -6.26 -12.53
C ILE A 35 8.03 -6.64 -11.03
N PRO A 36 8.90 -7.52 -10.48
CA PRO A 36 8.82 -7.89 -9.05
C PRO A 36 9.03 -6.71 -8.10
N GLU A 37 9.93 -5.79 -8.43
CA GLU A 37 10.18 -4.60 -7.63
C GLU A 37 8.97 -3.66 -7.64
N LEU A 38 8.37 -3.46 -8.82
CA LEU A 38 7.15 -2.67 -8.97
C LEU A 38 5.96 -3.31 -8.23
N THR A 39 5.81 -4.63 -8.31
CA THR A 39 4.79 -5.38 -7.57
C THR A 39 4.96 -5.19 -6.07
N ALA A 40 6.20 -5.26 -5.56
CA ALA A 40 6.46 -5.05 -4.14
C ALA A 40 6.17 -3.61 -3.70
N GLU A 41 6.48 -2.61 -4.54
CA GLU A 41 6.14 -1.20 -4.27
C GLU A 41 4.63 -0.95 -4.26
N ALA A 42 3.91 -1.50 -5.23
CA ALA A 42 2.45 -1.44 -5.31
C ALA A 42 1.81 -2.12 -4.09
N GLN A 43 2.30 -3.30 -3.70
CA GLN A 43 1.83 -4.02 -2.53
C GLN A 43 2.03 -3.23 -1.23
N ARG A 44 3.20 -2.60 -1.05
CA ARG A 44 3.44 -1.76 0.13
C ARG A 44 2.47 -0.59 0.21
N ALA A 45 2.20 0.08 -0.91
CA ALA A 45 1.23 1.17 -0.96
C ALA A 45 -0.20 0.70 -0.66
N PHE A 46 -0.62 -0.41 -1.28
CA PHE A 46 -1.91 -1.05 -1.04
C PHE A 46 -2.09 -1.45 0.43
N ASN A 47 -1.15 -2.21 0.99
CA ASN A 47 -1.21 -2.69 2.37
C ASN A 47 -1.21 -1.53 3.38
N ALA A 48 -0.50 -0.44 3.09
CA ALA A 48 -0.52 0.75 3.94
C ALA A 48 -1.90 1.43 3.93
N TYR A 49 -2.55 1.50 2.76
CA TYR A 49 -3.92 2.01 2.65
C TYR A 49 -4.93 1.10 3.38
N ILE A 50 -4.88 -0.23 3.19
CA ILE A 50 -5.82 -1.17 3.83
C ILE A 50 -5.76 -1.08 5.35
N ARG A 51 -4.55 -1.04 5.92
CA ARG A 51 -4.37 -0.88 7.37
C ARG A 51 -4.94 0.44 7.87
N GLU A 52 -4.71 1.54 7.15
CA GLU A 52 -5.24 2.85 7.52
C GLU A 52 -6.77 2.91 7.43
N ARG A 53 -7.34 2.40 6.34
CA ARG A 53 -8.79 2.28 6.12
C ARG A 53 -9.45 1.54 7.27
N ASP A 54 -8.90 0.37 7.62
CA ASP A 54 -9.50 -0.50 8.64
C ASP A 54 -9.29 0.05 10.06
N ARG A 55 -8.16 0.71 10.31
CA ARG A 55 -7.90 1.42 11.57
C ARG A 55 -8.93 2.51 11.81
N LEU A 56 -9.14 3.38 10.83
CA LEU A 56 -10.07 4.51 10.95
C LEU A 56 -11.53 4.07 11.02
N ALA A 57 -11.88 2.95 10.39
CA ALA A 57 -13.18 2.33 10.50
C ALA A 57 -13.40 1.57 11.83
N GLY A 58 -12.38 1.50 12.71
CA GLY A 58 -12.49 0.81 13.99
C GLY A 58 -12.63 -0.71 13.86
N HIS A 59 -12.14 -1.31 12.77
CA HIS A 59 -12.27 -2.74 12.56
C HIS A 59 -11.34 -3.56 13.46
N THR A 60 -11.85 -4.70 13.91
CA THR A 60 -11.10 -5.74 14.61
C THR A 60 -10.38 -6.64 13.61
N CYS A 61 -9.57 -7.59 14.10
CA CYS A 61 -8.94 -8.60 13.27
C CYS A 61 -10.00 -9.34 12.44
N ILE A 62 -9.85 -9.35 11.11
CA ILE A 62 -10.81 -10.00 10.22
C ILE A 62 -10.94 -11.51 10.47
N SER A 63 -9.88 -12.19 10.92
CA SER A 63 -9.98 -13.62 11.23
C SER A 63 -10.57 -13.88 12.60
N SER A 64 -9.93 -13.39 13.66
CA SER A 64 -10.31 -13.80 15.03
C SER A 64 -11.29 -12.86 15.73
N GLY A 65 -11.63 -11.71 15.14
CA GLY A 65 -12.50 -10.70 15.78
C GLY A 65 -11.86 -9.96 16.96
N ARG A 66 -10.61 -10.28 17.33
CA ARG A 66 -9.91 -9.60 18.42
C ARG A 66 -9.59 -8.15 18.10
N THR A 67 -9.55 -7.31 19.13
CA THR A 67 -9.01 -5.95 19.02
C THR A 67 -7.59 -5.98 18.48
N LEU A 68 -7.31 -5.09 17.52
CA LEU A 68 -5.99 -4.97 16.91
C LEU A 68 -5.13 -3.98 17.68
N ASP A 69 -3.88 -4.35 17.93
CA ASP A 69 -2.86 -3.46 18.44
C ASP A 69 -2.21 -2.71 17.28
N TRP A 70 -2.57 -1.44 17.12
CA TRP A 70 -2.06 -0.58 16.04
C TRP A 70 -0.67 0.00 16.32
N THR A 71 -0.01 -0.39 17.42
CA THR A 71 1.36 0.02 17.71
C THR A 71 2.37 -0.77 16.87
N GLY A 72 3.41 -0.08 16.38
CA GLY A 72 4.49 -0.70 15.61
C GLY A 72 4.01 -1.46 14.36
N ASN A 73 4.33 -2.76 14.30
CA ASN A 73 4.04 -3.64 13.15
C ASN A 73 3.27 -4.91 13.57
N ALA A 74 2.34 -4.78 14.52
CA ALA A 74 1.50 -5.89 15.01
C ALA A 74 0.28 -6.20 14.11
N VAL A 75 -0.07 -5.29 13.19
CA VAL A 75 -1.18 -5.45 12.23
C VAL A 75 -0.67 -5.58 10.80
N ASP A 76 -1.11 -6.64 10.14
CA ASP A 76 -0.88 -6.90 8.72
C ASP A 76 -2.12 -6.56 7.88
N ALA A 77 -1.93 -6.42 6.57
CA ALA A 77 -3.01 -6.43 5.59
C ALA A 77 -3.08 -7.85 5.00
N GLY A 78 -3.94 -8.69 5.56
CA GLY A 78 -4.06 -10.11 5.23
C GLY A 78 -5.01 -10.34 4.06
N HIS A 79 -4.62 -11.23 3.14
CA HIS A 79 -5.44 -11.60 1.98
C HIS A 79 -6.28 -12.85 2.24
N TYR A 80 -7.58 -12.80 1.95
CA TYR A 80 -8.47 -13.95 2.09
C TYR A 80 -8.07 -15.07 1.11
N ARG A 81 -8.05 -14.76 -0.19
CA ARG A 81 -7.41 -15.59 -1.21
C ARG A 81 -5.98 -15.12 -1.36
N SER A 82 -5.03 -15.99 -1.00
CA SER A 82 -3.62 -15.66 -0.95
C SER A 82 -3.08 -15.14 -2.28
N ILE A 83 -2.08 -14.26 -2.23
CA ILE A 83 -1.44 -13.70 -3.44
C ILE A 83 -0.77 -14.75 -4.33
N GLY A 84 -0.46 -15.94 -3.78
CA GLY A 84 0.10 -17.07 -4.52
C GLY A 84 -0.97 -17.84 -5.28
N ALA A 85 -2.15 -18.02 -4.69
CA ALA A 85 -3.26 -18.73 -5.31
C ALA A 85 -4.11 -17.84 -6.25
N ALA A 86 -4.26 -16.55 -5.92
CA ALA A 86 -5.15 -15.62 -6.62
C ALA A 86 -4.44 -14.28 -6.90
N SER A 87 -3.39 -14.31 -7.71
CA SER A 87 -2.57 -13.11 -8.01
C SER A 87 -3.35 -11.99 -8.71
N HIS A 88 -4.46 -12.31 -9.38
CA HIS A 88 -5.40 -11.35 -9.97
C HIS A 88 -6.16 -10.54 -8.92
N LEU A 89 -6.40 -11.10 -7.74
CA LEU A 89 -7.08 -10.45 -6.61
C LEU A 89 -6.11 -9.70 -5.67
N ARG A 90 -4.83 -9.58 -6.04
CA ARG A 90 -3.77 -8.99 -5.19
C ARG A 90 -4.10 -7.59 -4.66
N PHE A 91 -4.72 -6.76 -5.48
CA PHE A 91 -5.07 -5.37 -5.18
C PHE A 91 -6.58 -5.15 -5.08
N ASN A 92 -7.35 -6.23 -4.88
CA ASN A 92 -8.78 -6.15 -4.62
C ASN A 92 -9.01 -5.84 -3.14
N GLU A 93 -9.69 -4.72 -2.85
CA GLU A 93 -9.98 -4.25 -1.49
C GLU A 93 -10.90 -5.16 -0.69
N ASP A 94 -11.73 -5.97 -1.35
CA ASP A 94 -12.61 -6.99 -0.73
C ASP A 94 -11.87 -8.30 -0.43
N ASN A 95 -10.68 -8.46 -1.00
CA ASN A 95 -9.84 -9.62 -0.73
C ASN A 95 -8.83 -9.34 0.39
N CYS A 96 -8.74 -8.11 0.92
CA CYS A 96 -7.67 -7.71 1.85
C CYS A 96 -8.15 -6.80 2.99
N HIS A 97 -7.79 -7.18 4.22
CA HIS A 97 -8.28 -6.53 5.43
C HIS A 97 -7.22 -6.55 6.54
N ALA A 98 -7.41 -5.73 7.56
CA ALA A 98 -6.58 -5.73 8.74
C ALA A 98 -6.69 -7.07 9.49
N GLN A 99 -5.53 -7.66 9.74
CA GLN A 99 -5.40 -8.96 10.39
C GLN A 99 -4.30 -8.88 11.44
N SER A 100 -4.49 -9.58 12.55
CA SER A 100 -3.42 -9.72 13.53
C SER A 100 -2.24 -10.46 12.89
N LYS A 101 -1.01 -10.06 13.21
CA LYS A 101 0.19 -10.74 12.72
C LYS A 101 0.20 -12.23 13.08
N HIS A 102 -0.35 -12.56 14.26
CA HIS A 102 -0.50 -13.94 14.72
C HIS A 102 -1.34 -14.77 13.74
N ASP A 103 -2.56 -14.33 13.46
CA ASP A 103 -3.48 -15.06 12.58
C ASP A 103 -2.97 -15.12 11.13
N ASN A 104 -2.41 -14.00 10.64
CA ASN A 104 -1.91 -13.91 9.28
C ASN A 104 -0.69 -14.81 9.04
N GLN A 105 0.33 -14.72 9.90
CA GLN A 105 1.63 -15.35 9.64
C GLN A 105 1.75 -16.76 10.22
N TRP A 106 1.06 -17.06 11.33
CA TRP A 106 1.26 -18.31 12.08
C TRP A 106 0.11 -19.31 11.93
N LEU A 107 -1.10 -18.83 11.63
CA LEU A 107 -2.28 -19.68 11.41
C LEU A 107 -2.69 -19.76 9.93
N ALA A 108 -1.75 -19.50 9.01
CA ALA A 108 -1.98 -19.51 7.57
C ALA A 108 -3.20 -18.65 7.15
N GLY A 109 -3.34 -17.46 7.75
CA GLY A 109 -4.46 -16.55 7.49
C GLY A 109 -5.77 -16.92 8.18
N ASN A 110 -5.81 -18.01 8.95
CA ASN A 110 -6.98 -18.54 9.66
C ASN A 110 -8.26 -18.45 8.78
N ALA A 111 -8.20 -19.09 7.61
CA ALA A 111 -9.11 -18.84 6.49
C ALA A 111 -10.59 -19.15 6.79
N VAL A 112 -10.87 -20.14 7.63
CA VAL A 112 -12.25 -20.51 8.01
C VAL A 112 -12.91 -19.36 8.78
N ASP A 113 -12.26 -18.87 9.85
CA ASP A 113 -12.79 -17.76 10.61
C ASP A 113 -12.77 -16.45 9.81
N TYR A 114 -11.75 -16.27 8.95
CA TYR A 114 -11.70 -15.15 8.00
C TYR A 114 -12.97 -15.14 7.15
N ARG A 115 -13.34 -16.26 6.52
CA ARG A 115 -14.54 -16.35 5.66
C ARG A 115 -15.80 -15.98 6.43
N ILE A 116 -15.98 -16.51 7.65
CA ILE A 116 -17.17 -16.23 8.48
C ILE A 116 -17.32 -14.72 8.71
N ASN A 117 -16.25 -14.05 9.10
CA ASN A 117 -16.28 -12.60 9.36
C ASN A 117 -16.31 -11.77 8.07
N LEU A 118 -15.73 -12.27 6.98
CA LEU A 118 -15.79 -11.61 5.69
C LEU A 118 -17.23 -11.59 5.16
N VAL A 119 -17.98 -12.69 5.28
CA VAL A 119 -19.42 -12.73 4.94
C VAL A 119 -20.20 -11.69 5.75
N ARG A 120 -19.89 -11.51 7.04
CA ARG A 120 -20.50 -10.46 7.86
C ARG A 120 -20.14 -9.05 7.39
N ARG A 121 -18.94 -8.88 6.85
CA ARG A 121 -18.38 -7.56 6.46
C ARG A 121 -18.83 -7.09 5.08
N ILE A 122 -18.83 -7.97 4.09
CA ILE A 122 -19.13 -7.61 2.70
C ILE A 122 -20.36 -8.33 2.12
N GLY A 123 -20.98 -9.24 2.87
CA GLY A 123 -22.10 -10.05 2.41
C GLY A 123 -21.66 -11.33 1.70
N LEU A 124 -22.54 -12.33 1.68
CA LEU A 124 -22.24 -13.65 1.10
C LEU A 124 -21.96 -13.57 -0.40
N GLU A 125 -22.77 -12.84 -1.15
CA GLU A 125 -22.65 -12.71 -2.61
C GLU A 125 -21.24 -12.25 -3.05
N ARG A 126 -20.69 -11.24 -2.35
CA ARG A 126 -19.36 -10.71 -2.67
C ARG A 126 -18.25 -11.68 -2.28
N VAL A 127 -18.44 -12.47 -1.22
CA VAL A 127 -17.50 -13.54 -0.85
C VAL A 127 -17.51 -14.63 -1.91
N GLU A 128 -18.68 -15.09 -2.33
CA GLU A 128 -18.80 -16.13 -3.35
C GLU A 128 -18.25 -15.66 -4.70
N ALA A 129 -18.42 -14.39 -5.06
CA ALA A 129 -17.79 -13.79 -6.23
C ALA A 129 -16.25 -13.85 -6.17
N LEU A 130 -15.65 -13.55 -5.00
CA LEU A 130 -14.20 -13.68 -4.81
C LEU A 130 -13.73 -15.13 -4.92
N GLU A 131 -14.51 -16.08 -4.41
CA GLU A 131 -14.20 -17.52 -4.44
C GLU A 131 -14.29 -18.09 -5.86
N ALA A 132 -15.28 -17.65 -6.63
CA ALA A 132 -15.53 -18.10 -7.98
C ALA A 132 -14.59 -17.46 -9.03
N ASP A 133 -14.06 -16.26 -8.77
CA ASP A 133 -13.19 -15.58 -9.73
C ASP A 133 -11.83 -16.26 -9.85
N ASN A 134 -11.59 -16.93 -10.98
CA ASN A 134 -10.29 -17.53 -11.31
C ASN A 134 -9.69 -16.91 -12.58
N THR A 135 -10.06 -15.67 -12.88
CA THR A 135 -9.65 -14.96 -14.08
C THR A 135 -8.15 -14.71 -14.09
N PRO A 136 -7.38 -15.27 -15.05
CA PRO A 136 -5.95 -15.04 -15.11
C PRO A 136 -5.65 -13.55 -15.37
N LYS A 137 -4.78 -12.96 -14.54
CA LYS A 137 -4.29 -11.60 -14.75
C LYS A 137 -2.78 -11.54 -14.70
N LYS A 138 -2.18 -10.95 -15.74
CA LYS A 138 -0.75 -10.60 -15.76
C LYS A 138 -0.62 -9.09 -15.56
N TRP A 139 -0.05 -8.70 -14.43
CA TRP A 139 0.18 -7.29 -14.11
C TRP A 139 1.29 -6.71 -14.98
N THR A 140 0.98 -5.63 -15.70
CA THR A 140 2.00 -4.89 -16.47
C THR A 140 2.75 -3.92 -15.57
N ARG A 141 3.87 -3.41 -16.09
CA ARG A 141 4.68 -2.40 -15.40
C ARG A 141 3.87 -1.13 -15.14
N GLU A 142 3.13 -0.68 -16.15
CA GLU A 142 2.31 0.54 -16.11
C GLU A 142 1.19 0.40 -15.10
N GLU A 143 0.50 -0.74 -15.07
CA GLU A 143 -0.54 -1.04 -14.09
C GLU A 143 0.00 -1.02 -12.65
N LEU A 144 1.16 -1.64 -12.40
CA LEU A 144 1.78 -1.67 -11.07
C LEU A 144 2.16 -0.26 -10.58
N ILE A 145 2.70 0.57 -11.49
CA ILE A 145 3.00 1.98 -11.19
C ILE A 145 1.69 2.73 -10.88
N ALA A 146 0.64 2.52 -11.67
CA ALA A 146 -0.66 3.15 -11.46
C ALA A 146 -1.29 2.74 -10.11
N VAL A 147 -1.25 1.45 -9.76
CA VAL A 147 -1.73 0.93 -8.47
C VAL A 147 -1.00 1.60 -7.31
N LYS A 148 0.34 1.70 -7.39
CA LYS A 148 1.12 2.37 -6.36
C LYS A 148 0.67 3.83 -6.18
N VAL A 149 0.55 4.59 -7.27
CA VAL A 149 0.13 5.99 -7.24
C VAL A 149 -1.28 6.13 -6.66
N LEU A 150 -2.20 5.27 -7.11
CA LEU A 150 -3.59 5.25 -6.65
C LEU A 150 -3.68 5.07 -5.13
N TYR A 151 -3.02 4.06 -4.56
CA TYR A 151 -3.13 3.77 -3.14
C TYR A 151 -2.36 4.75 -2.24
N LEU A 152 -1.28 5.36 -2.75
CA LEU A 152 -0.66 6.51 -2.08
C LEU A 152 -1.62 7.71 -2.01
N ALA A 153 -2.31 8.00 -3.11
CA ALA A 153 -3.28 9.09 -3.16
C ALA A 153 -4.49 8.81 -2.25
N LYS A 154 -5.07 7.60 -2.30
CA LYS A 154 -6.17 7.17 -1.42
C LYS A 154 -5.78 7.28 0.06
N ARG A 155 -4.60 6.77 0.45
CA ARG A 155 -4.13 6.87 1.84
C ARG A 155 -3.96 8.34 2.28
N LYS A 156 -3.38 9.18 1.42
CA LYS A 156 -3.24 10.61 1.71
C LYS A 156 -4.60 11.30 1.86
N ALA A 157 -5.57 10.94 1.04
CA ALA A 157 -6.93 11.46 1.13
C ALA A 157 -7.61 11.03 2.46
N LEU A 158 -7.48 9.77 2.87
CA LEU A 158 -7.99 9.32 4.16
C LEU A 158 -7.42 10.13 5.32
N LEU A 159 -6.09 10.29 5.37
CA LEU A 159 -5.42 11.01 6.45
C LEU A 159 -5.79 12.51 6.49
N ARG A 160 -6.20 13.12 5.39
CA ARG A 160 -6.64 14.53 5.36
C ARG A 160 -8.04 14.74 5.94
N ILE A 161 -8.89 13.72 5.87
CA ILE A 161 -10.28 13.80 6.31
C ILE A 161 -10.37 13.59 7.84
N THR A 162 -9.32 13.05 8.48
CA THR A 162 -9.30 12.84 9.93
C THR A 162 -9.01 14.14 10.70
N PRO A 163 -9.50 14.27 11.94
CA PRO A 163 -9.23 15.45 12.80
C PRO A 163 -7.74 15.73 13.02
N GLU A 164 -6.91 14.69 12.94
CA GLU A 164 -5.45 14.75 13.11
C GLU A 164 -4.76 15.37 11.88
N GLY A 165 -5.21 15.06 10.66
CA GLY A 165 -4.64 15.63 9.43
C GLY A 165 -5.06 17.06 9.12
N GLN A 166 -6.16 17.53 9.71
CA GLN A 166 -6.58 18.93 9.64
C GLN A 166 -5.65 19.84 10.46
N LYS A 167 -4.97 19.32 11.49
CA LYS A 167 -3.98 20.08 12.28
C LYS A 167 -2.68 20.33 11.53
N GLU A 168 -2.21 19.40 10.70
CA GLU A 168 -0.98 19.56 9.90
C GLU A 168 -1.14 20.56 8.75
N THR A 169 -2.35 20.67 8.18
CA THR A 169 -2.63 21.59 7.07
C THR A 169 -2.90 23.03 7.51
N ALA A 170 -3.20 23.26 8.79
CA ALA A 170 -3.40 24.60 9.34
C ALA A 170 -2.11 25.31 9.80
N CYS A 171 -0.96 24.62 9.78
CA CYS A 171 0.33 25.13 10.26
C CYS A 171 1.41 25.25 9.17
N SER A 172 1.05 25.06 7.90
CA SER A 172 1.97 25.13 6.74
C SER A 172 1.65 26.30 5.82
#